data_AF-A0A8T3XZ82-F1
#
_entry.id   AF-A0A8T3XZ82-F1
#
_cell.length_a   1.000
_cell.length_b   1.000
_cell.length_c   1.000
_cell.angle_alpha   90.00
_cell.angle_beta   90.00
_cell.angle_gamma   90.00
#
_symmetry.space_group_name_H-M   'P 1'
#
loop_
_entity.id
_entity.type
_entity.pdbx_description
1 polymer ?
#
loop_
_entity_poly.entity_id
_entity_poly.type
_entity_poly.pdbx_seq_one_letter_code
_entity_poly.pdbx_strand_id
1 'polypeptide(L)'
;MEIEILARKEMDKVELILKKLKLIDSKGKDILSLINSYFEDAKYFYSKKQFIQAFEAAIMCWTYADAGLHLEVFEIPEELRKLFTLEK
;
A
#
# COMPACT_ATOMS: atom_id res chain seq x y z
N MET A 1 -18.14 12.99 2.88
CA MET A 1 -17.17 14.09 3.20
C MET A 1 -15.98 14.00 2.25
N GLU A 2 -15.21 15.06 1.99
CA GLU A 2 -14.06 14.98 1.06
C GLU A 2 -13.05 13.88 1.44
N ILE A 3 -12.71 13.79 2.73
CA ILE A 3 -11.76 12.78 3.25
C ILE A 3 -12.23 11.33 3.08
N GLU A 4 -13.54 11.08 3.12
CA GLU A 4 -14.11 9.75 2.91
C GLU A 4 -13.87 9.26 1.47
N ILE A 5 -14.11 10.15 0.49
CA ILE A 5 -13.87 9.86 -0.92
C ILE A 5 -12.38 9.62 -1.17
N LEU A 6 -11.51 10.43 -0.57
CA LEU A 6 -10.06 10.27 -0.68
C LEU A 6 -9.58 8.96 -0.06
N ALA A 7 -10.04 8.63 1.15
CA ALA A 7 -9.73 7.37 1.82
C ALA A 7 -10.14 6.17 0.97
N ARG A 8 -11.38 6.16 0.46
CA ARG A 8 -11.88 5.08 -0.40
C ARG A 8 -11.03 4.93 -1.65
N LYS A 9 -10.80 6.04 -2.37
CA LYS A 9 -10.00 6.05 -3.61
C LYS A 9 -8.60 5.53 -3.37
N GLU A 10 -7.98 5.88 -2.25
CA GLU A 10 -6.62 5.43 -1.94
C GLU A 10 -6.59 3.94 -1.60
N MET A 11 -7.53 3.46 -0.79
CA MET A 11 -7.68 2.04 -0.52
C MET A 11 -7.90 1.21 -1.80
N ASP A 12 -8.69 1.71 -2.77
CA ASP A 12 -8.91 1.02 -4.05
C ASP A 12 -7.61 0.88 -4.85
N LYS A 13 -6.77 1.92 -4.87
CA LYS A 13 -5.47 1.86 -5.55
C LYS A 13 -4.51 0.91 -4.85
N VAL A 14 -4.44 0.95 -3.51
CA VAL A 14 -3.63 0.01 -2.73
C VAL A 14 -4.06 -1.42 -3.05
N GLU A 15 -5.36 -1.71 -3.04
CA GLU A 15 -5.86 -3.05 -3.36
C GLU A 15 -5.41 -3.54 -4.75
N LEU A 16 -5.45 -2.65 -5.76
CA LEU A 16 -4.97 -2.96 -7.10
C LEU A 16 -3.48 -3.28 -7.11
N ILE A 17 -2.68 -2.49 -6.40
CA ILE A 17 -1.23 -2.64 -6.31
C ILE A 17 -0.84 -3.92 -5.58
N LEU A 18 -1.50 -4.25 -4.46
CA LEU A 18 -1.23 -5.49 -3.72
C LEU A 18 -1.45 -6.75 -4.56
N LYS A 19 -2.40 -6.73 -5.49
CA LYS A 19 -2.63 -7.84 -6.45
C LYS A 19 -1.50 -7.99 -7.47
N LYS A 20 -0.64 -6.98 -7.63
CA LYS A 20 0.44 -6.92 -8.63
C LYS A 20 1.84 -6.96 -8.01
N LEU A 21 1.97 -6.57 -6.73
CA LEU A 21 3.20 -6.62 -5.97
C LEU A 21 3.57 -8.09 -5.68
N LYS A 22 4.77 -8.50 -6.08
CA LYS A 22 5.27 -9.86 -5.88
C LYS A 22 6.43 -9.85 -4.90
N LEU A 23 6.41 -10.75 -3.93
CA LEU A 23 7.57 -11.07 -3.09
C LEU A 23 8.56 -11.91 -3.90
N ILE A 24 9.78 -11.40 -4.07
CA ILE A 24 10.86 -12.08 -4.80
C ILE A 24 12.02 -12.52 -3.91
N ASP A 25 12.19 -11.89 -2.74
CA ASP A 25 13.13 -12.34 -1.68
C ASP A 25 12.38 -12.54 -0.36
N SER A 26 12.58 -13.70 0.27
CA SER A 26 12.04 -14.04 1.59
C SER A 26 12.33 -13.04 2.71
N LYS A 27 13.39 -12.23 2.60
CA LYS A 27 13.69 -11.13 3.55
C LYS A 27 12.61 -10.05 3.56
N GLY A 28 11.80 -9.93 2.50
CA GLY A 28 10.68 -8.99 2.41
C GLY A 28 9.39 -9.46 3.09
N LYS A 29 9.35 -10.66 3.70
CA LYS A 29 8.13 -11.20 4.32
C LYS A 29 7.55 -10.30 5.41
N ASP A 30 8.40 -9.73 6.26
CA ASP A 30 7.96 -8.86 7.35
C ASP A 30 7.39 -7.55 6.80
N ILE A 31 7.98 -7.00 5.73
CA ILE A 31 7.46 -5.83 5.02
C ILE A 31 6.10 -6.15 4.39
N LEU A 32 5.94 -7.32 3.76
CA LEU A 32 4.66 -7.73 3.19
C LEU A 32 3.59 -7.91 4.29
N SER A 33 3.98 -8.44 5.45
CA SER A 33 3.08 -8.55 6.61
C SER A 33 2.63 -7.19 7.12
N LEU A 34 3.54 -6.20 7.17
CA LEU A 34 3.20 -4.81 7.53
C LEU A 34 2.20 -4.22 6.53
N ILE A 35 2.46 -4.34 5.23
CA ILE A 35 1.57 -3.85 4.18
C ILE A 35 0.15 -4.42 4.34
N ASN A 36 0.03 -5.74 4.52
CA ASN A 36 -1.26 -6.39 4.70
C ASN A 36 -1.96 -5.93 5.98
N SER A 37 -1.22 -5.80 7.08
CA SER A 37 -1.78 -5.35 8.38
C SER A 37 -2.33 -3.93 8.28
N TYR A 38 -1.57 -3.00 7.69
CA TYR A 38 -2.03 -1.63 7.47
C TYR A 38 -3.22 -1.55 6.50
N PHE A 39 -3.30 -2.43 5.50
CA PHE A 39 -4.46 -2.45 4.63
C PHE A 39 -5.72 -2.97 5.34
N GLU A 40 -5.60 -3.93 6.24
CA GLU A 40 -6.71 -4.34 7.11
C GLU A 40 -7.10 -3.24 8.10
N ASP A 41 -6.13 -2.51 8.67
CA ASP A 41 -6.41 -1.32 9.49
C ASP A 41 -7.17 -0.26 8.70
N ALA A 42 -6.78 0.00 7.44
CA ALA A 42 -7.50 0.94 6.58
C ALA A 42 -8.96 0.53 6.38
N LYS A 43 -9.23 -0.75 6.12
CA LYS A 43 -10.60 -1.29 6.02
C LYS A 43 -11.36 -1.15 7.33
N TYR A 44 -10.72 -1.47 8.45
CA TYR A 44 -11.31 -1.35 9.78
C TYR A 44 -11.70 0.10 10.08
N PHE A 45 -10.77 1.04 9.95
CA PHE A 45 -11.04 2.46 10.22
C PHE A 45 -12.10 3.03 9.28
N TYR A 46 -12.09 2.65 8.00
CA TYR A 46 -13.12 3.07 7.06
C TYR A 46 -14.51 2.58 7.50
N SER A 47 -14.64 1.31 7.91
CA SER A 47 -15.89 0.74 8.41
C SER A 47 -16.43 1.45 9.66
N LYS A 48 -15.53 2.03 10.47
CA LYS A 48 -15.85 2.83 11.67
C LYS A 48 -16.07 4.31 11.39
N LYS A 49 -16.07 4.74 10.11
CA LYS A 49 -16.13 6.15 9.68
C LYS A 49 -14.97 7.00 10.20
N GLN A 50 -13.85 6.37 10.54
CA GLN A 50 -12.59 7.01 10.96
C GLN A 50 -11.73 7.28 9.72
N PHE A 51 -12.19 8.21 8.86
CA PHE A 51 -11.66 8.35 7.50
C PHE A 51 -10.22 8.89 7.42
N ILE A 52 -9.80 9.72 8.37
CA ILE A 52 -8.40 10.19 8.44
C ILE A 52 -7.47 9.01 8.70
N GLN A 53 -7.79 8.19 9.70
CA GLN A 53 -7.02 7.00 10.05
C GLN A 53 -7.03 5.97 8.92
N ALA A 54 -8.17 5.81 8.23
CA ALA A 54 -8.26 4.94 7.06
C ALA A 54 -7.33 5.39 5.92
N PHE A 55 -7.30 6.70 5.65
CA PHE A 55 -6.40 7.28 4.66
C PHE A 55 -4.94 7.11 5.06
N GLU A 56 -4.57 7.44 6.31
CA GLU A 56 -3.21 7.28 6.83
C GLU A 56 -2.73 5.82 6.73
N ALA A 57 -3.56 4.85 7.12
CA ALA A 57 -3.22 3.43 7.02
C ALA A 57 -3.04 2.97 5.56
N ALA A 58 -3.83 3.49 4.62
CA ALA A 58 -3.63 3.23 3.20
C ALA A 58 -2.31 3.84 2.68
N ILE A 59 -1.93 5.04 3.14
CA ILE A 59 -0.64 5.66 2.79
C ILE A 59 0.54 4.84 3.29
N MET A 60 0.46 4.26 4.49
CA MET A 60 1.53 3.38 5.01
C MET A 60 1.79 2.17 4.09
N CYS A 61 0.76 1.63 3.44
CA CYS A 61 0.92 0.54 2.47
C CYS A 61 1.85 0.93 1.32
N TRP A 62 1.71 2.16 0.79
CA TRP A 62 2.60 2.68 -0.24
C TRP A 62 4.03 2.84 0.26
N THR A 63 4.20 3.39 1.47
CA THR A 63 5.53 3.59 2.07
C THR A 63 6.32 2.28 2.16
N TYR A 64 5.68 1.21 2.65
CA TYR A 64 6.35 -0.09 2.74
C TYR A 64 6.53 -0.79 1.40
N ALA A 65 5.58 -0.65 0.47
CA ALA A 65 5.72 -1.19 -0.87
C ALA A 65 6.91 -0.52 -1.62
N ASP A 66 7.01 0.80 -1.54
CA ASP A 66 8.10 1.59 -2.12
C ASP A 66 9.45 1.18 -1.52
N ALA A 67 9.54 1.11 -0.19
CA ALA A 67 10.74 0.64 0.50
C ALA A 67 11.15 -0.78 0.08
N GLY A 68 10.19 -1.71 -0.02
CA GLY A 68 10.49 -3.08 -0.43
C GLY A 68 10.90 -3.21 -1.90
N LEU A 69 10.43 -2.32 -2.78
CA LEU A 69 10.90 -2.24 -4.16
C LEU A 69 12.34 -1.70 -4.24
N HIS A 70 12.68 -0.67 -3.45
CA HIS A 70 14.06 -0.16 -3.33
C HIS A 70 15.05 -1.17 -2.74
N LEU A 71 14.57 -2.03 -1.84
CA LEU A 71 15.37 -3.11 -1.26
C LEU A 71 15.45 -4.36 -2.15
N GLU A 72 14.85 -4.31 -3.35
CA GLU A 72 14.79 -5.43 -4.30
C GLU A 72 14.18 -6.72 -3.70
N VAL A 73 13.34 -6.59 -2.66
CA VAL A 73 12.61 -7.73 -2.08
C VAL A 73 11.24 -7.92 -2.70
N PHE A 74 10.75 -6.89 -3.41
CA PHE A 74 9.53 -6.93 -4.22
C PHE A 74 9.80 -6.67 -5.70
N GLU A 75 8.90 -7.17 -6.53
CA GLU A 75 8.79 -6.82 -7.94
C GLU A 75 7.37 -6.32 -8.25
N ILE A 76 7.26 -5.37 -9.17
CA ILE A 76 5.98 -4.89 -9.69
C ILE A 76 6.09 -4.66 -11.21
N PRO A 77 4.99 -4.80 -11.98
CA PRO A 77 4.99 -4.54 -13.41
C PRO A 77 5.57 -3.16 -13.75
N GLU A 78 6.34 -3.10 -14.82
CA GLU A 78 7.09 -1.91 -15.24
C GLU A 78 6.19 -0.68 -15.42
N GLU A 79 5.00 -0.87 -15.99
CA GLU A 79 4.02 0.18 -16.22
C GLU A 79 3.49 0.84 -14.93
N LEU A 80 3.65 0.17 -13.78
CA LEU A 80 3.27 0.65 -12.45
C LEU A 80 4.45 1.24 -11.67
N ARG A 81 5.71 1.07 -12.12
CA ARG A 81 6.89 1.61 -11.41
C ARG A 81 6.85 3.12 -11.24
N LYS A 82 6.22 3.85 -12.19
CA LYS A 82 6.00 5.30 -12.11
C LYS A 82 5.17 5.79 -10.92
N LEU A 83 4.50 4.87 -10.21
CA LEU A 83 3.74 5.17 -8.99
C LEU A 83 4.63 5.15 -7.74
N PHE A 84 5.88 4.73 -7.88
CA PHE A 84 6.87 4.53 -6.83
C PHE A 84 8.06 5.46 -7.06
N THR A 85 8.91 5.60 -6.04
CA THR A 85 10.08 6.49 -6.08
C THR A 85 11.33 5.77 -6.63
N LEU A 86 11.14 4.83 -7.56
CA LEU A 86 12.20 3.96 -8.09
C LEU A 86 13.11 4.63 -9.12
N GLU A 87 12.65 5.70 -9.78
CA GLU A 87 13.45 6.46 -10.74
C GLU A 87 13.24 7.97 -10.55
N LYS A 88 14.36 8.71 -10.57
CA LYS A 88 14.44 10.15 -10.85
C LYS A 88 15.41 10.35 -12.01
#